data_AF-A0A4Q4ZG92-F1
#
_entry.id   AF-A0A4Q4ZG92-F1
#
_cell.length_a   1.000
_cell.length_b   1.000
_cell.length_c   1.000
_cell.angle_alpha   90.00
_cell.angle_beta   90.00
_cell.angle_gamma   90.00
#
_symmetry.space_group_name_H-M   'P 1'
#
loop_
_entity.id
_entity.type
_entity.pdbx_description
1 polymer ?
#
loop_
_entity_poly.entity_id
_entity_poly.type
_entity_poly.pdbx_seq_one_letter_code
_entity_poly.pdbx_strand_id
1 'polypeptide(L)'
;MQAIAIAFMSYDKVGGEDVNPDWAVKIMEDLTHTLSQLSNDDRGQFRTDLEALAADLSADPFHDHWRNYYRDLPGLLGWTN
;
A
#
# COMPACT_ATOMS: atom_id res chain seq x y z
N MET A 1 8.33 0.08 -7.78
CA MET A 1 7.38 -0.63 -6.89
C MET A 1 7.90 -0.85 -5.47
N GLN A 2 9.20 -1.06 -5.22
CA GLN A 2 9.74 -1.19 -3.84
C GLN A 2 9.44 0.02 -2.92
N ALA A 3 9.41 1.26 -3.44
CA ALA A 3 9.22 2.46 -2.63
C ALA A 3 7.84 2.57 -1.94
N ILE A 4 6.77 2.04 -2.56
CA ILE A 4 5.40 2.13 -2.01
C ILE A 4 5.21 1.12 -0.87
N ALA A 5 5.66 -0.12 -1.07
CA ALA A 5 5.65 -1.13 -0.01
C ALA A 5 6.56 -0.73 1.15
N ILE A 6 7.72 -0.13 0.86
CA ILE A 6 8.59 0.46 1.89
C ILE A 6 7.86 1.60 2.61
N ALA A 7 7.17 2.52 1.93
CA ALA A 7 6.44 3.60 2.59
C ALA A 7 5.34 3.08 3.54
N PHE A 8 4.58 2.06 3.12
CA PHE A 8 3.56 1.42 3.97
C PHE A 8 4.18 0.68 5.17
N MET A 9 5.23 -0.12 4.95
CA MET A 9 5.94 -0.83 6.03
C MET A 9 6.76 0.11 6.93
N SER A 10 7.18 1.27 6.42
CA SER A 10 7.92 2.26 7.20
C SER A 10 7.05 2.88 8.27
N TYR A 11 5.75 3.01 8.05
CA TYR A 11 4.80 3.51 9.06
C TYR A 11 4.83 2.66 10.34
N ASP A 12 5.07 1.35 10.22
CA ASP A 12 5.22 0.42 11.34
C ASP A 12 6.58 0.56 12.07
N LYS A 13 7.55 1.22 11.45
CA LYS A 13 8.91 1.44 11.99
C LYS A 13 9.18 2.87 12.46
N VAL A 14 8.33 3.84 12.12
CA VAL A 14 8.43 5.19 12.67
C VAL A 14 7.69 5.17 14.01
N GLY A 15 8.42 5.27 15.13
CA GLY A 15 7.79 5.52 16.42
C GLY A 15 6.86 6.73 16.28
N GLY A 16 5.62 6.63 16.78
CA GLY A 16 4.54 7.58 16.51
C GLY A 16 4.80 9.04 16.90
N GLU A 17 5.98 9.34 17.44
CA GLU A 17 6.45 10.67 17.83
C GLU A 17 7.07 11.47 16.66
N ASP A 18 7.42 10.83 15.53
CA ASP A 18 8.10 11.49 14.39
C ASP A 18 7.27 11.57 13.10
N VAL A 19 6.02 11.08 13.09
CA VAL A 19 5.16 11.16 11.90
C VAL A 19 4.43 12.50 11.90
N ASN A 20 4.91 13.46 11.12
CA ASN A 20 4.14 14.67 10.83
C ASN A 20 2.87 14.29 10.05
N PRO A 21 1.66 14.54 10.60
CA PRO A 21 0.41 14.11 9.99
C PRO A 21 0.14 14.79 8.65
N ASP A 22 0.50 16.06 8.49
CA ASP A 22 0.32 16.79 7.22
C ASP A 22 1.23 16.22 6.13
N TRP A 23 2.45 15.84 6.52
CA TRP A 23 3.37 15.17 5.61
C TRP A 23 2.87 13.78 5.22
N ALA A 24 2.33 13.00 6.17
CA ALA A 24 1.74 11.70 5.90
C ALA A 24 0.52 11.80 4.95
N VAL A 25 -0.37 12.76 5.18
CA VAL A 25 -1.52 13.03 4.30
C VAL A 25 -1.04 13.37 2.89
N LYS A 26 -0.07 14.29 2.76
CA LYS A 26 0.47 14.67 1.44
C LYS A 26 1.10 13.50 0.70
N ILE A 27 1.88 12.67 1.40
CA ILE A 27 2.47 11.45 0.82
C ILE A 27 1.36 10.52 0.32
N MET A 28 0.29 10.33 1.10
CA MET A 28 -0.84 9.49 0.71
C MET A 28 -1.59 10.07 -0.50
N GLU A 29 -1.81 11.39 -0.56
CA GLU A 29 -2.43 12.06 -1.71
C GLU A 29 -1.60 11.91 -2.99
N ASP A 30 -0.28 12.16 -2.91
CA ASP A 30 0.64 12.02 -4.05
C ASP A 30 0.68 10.57 -4.56
N LEU A 31 0.64 9.62 -3.63
CA LEU A 31 0.69 8.19 -3.92
C LEU A 31 -0.64 7.72 -4.53
N THR A 32 -1.78 8.14 -3.99
CA THR A 32 -3.11 7.90 -4.60
C THR A 32 -3.21 8.52 -5.98
N HIS A 33 -2.73 9.75 -6.17
CA HIS A 33 -2.73 10.42 -7.48
C HIS A 33 -1.90 9.64 -8.50
N THR A 34 -0.68 9.25 -8.14
CA THR A 34 0.21 8.45 -9.00
C THR A 34 -0.43 7.12 -9.38
N LEU A 35 -1.00 6.41 -8.41
CA LEU A 35 -1.68 5.14 -8.65
C LEU A 35 -2.91 5.31 -9.54
N SER A 36 -3.68 6.40 -9.39
CA SER A 36 -4.87 6.65 -10.23
C SER A 36 -4.54 6.79 -11.73
N GLN A 37 -3.33 7.25 -12.05
CA GLN A 37 -2.86 7.45 -13.42
C GLN A 37 -2.35 6.19 -14.11
N LEU A 38 -2.21 5.08 -13.39
CA LEU A 38 -1.75 3.81 -13.98
C LEU A 38 -2.73 3.33 -15.06
N SER A 39 -2.16 2.78 -16.14
CA SER A 39 -2.94 2.10 -17.18
C SER A 39 -3.62 0.84 -16.62
N ASN A 40 -4.61 0.28 -17.31
CA ASN A 40 -5.26 -0.95 -16.86
C ASN A 40 -4.29 -2.14 -16.74
N ASP A 41 -3.32 -2.23 -17.65
CA ASP A 41 -2.30 -3.29 -17.61
C ASP A 41 -1.37 -3.10 -16.40
N ASP A 42 -0.92 -1.86 -16.16
CA ASP A 42 -0.07 -1.54 -15.00
C ASP A 42 -0.82 -1.74 -13.67
N ARG A 43 -2.13 -1.47 -13.62
CA ARG A 43 -2.99 -1.77 -12.46
C ARG A 43 -3.05 -3.28 -12.20
N GLY A 44 -3.15 -4.08 -13.26
CA GLY A 44 -3.13 -5.55 -13.17
C GLY A 44 -1.81 -6.09 -12.63
N GLN A 45 -0.68 -5.56 -13.13
CA GLN A 45 0.64 -5.91 -12.62
C GLN A 45 0.79 -5.49 -11.15
N PHE A 46 0.42 -4.25 -10.81
CA PHE A 46 0.49 -3.75 -9.44
C PHE A 46 -0.35 -4.58 -8.47
N ARG A 47 -1.53 -5.05 -8.87
CA ARG A 47 -2.35 -5.97 -8.06
C ARG A 47 -1.62 -7.29 -7.80
N THR A 48 -0.98 -7.86 -8.82
CA THR A 48 -0.20 -9.09 -8.70
C THR A 48 0.94 -8.90 -7.69
N ASP A 49 1.61 -7.76 -7.72
CA ASP A 49 2.70 -7.44 -6.79
C ASP A 49 2.21 -7.25 -5.35
N LEU A 50 1.01 -6.66 -5.15
CA LEU A 50 0.37 -6.56 -3.83
C LEU A 50 -0.01 -7.95 -3.26
N GLU A 51 -0.51 -8.85 -4.11
CA GLU A 51 -0.83 -10.22 -3.72
C GLU A 51 0.42 -11.01 -3.32
N ALA A 52 1.52 -10.85 -4.07
CA ALA A 52 2.81 -11.44 -3.73
C ALA A 52 3.34 -10.92 -2.39
N LEU A 53 3.27 -9.60 -2.15
CA LEU A 53 3.64 -9.01 -0.86
C LEU A 53 2.80 -9.55 0.29
N ALA A 54 1.49 -9.70 0.09
CA ALA A 54 0.61 -10.28 1.10
C ALA A 54 0.92 -11.77 1.38
N ALA A 55 1.39 -12.51 0.36
CA ALA A 55 1.79 -13.90 0.51
C ALA A 55 3.14 -14.07 1.24
N ASP A 56 4.06 -13.12 1.06
CA ASP A 56 5.38 -13.11 1.70
C ASP A 56 5.33 -12.74 3.20
N LEU A 57 4.24 -12.11 3.66
CA LEU A 57 4.04 -11.83 5.08
C LEU A 57 3.86 -13.12 5.88
N SER A 58 4.50 -13.18 7.05
CA SER A 58 4.35 -14.34 7.95
C SER A 58 2.89 -14.54 8.35
N ALA A 59 2.51 -15.78 8.65
CA ALA A 59 1.13 -16.12 9.03
C ALA A 59 0.72 -15.67 10.44
N ASP A 60 1.54 -14.84 11.10
CA ASP A 60 1.28 -14.33 12.44
C ASP A 60 0.09 -13.33 12.44
N PRO A 61 -0.75 -13.33 13.49
CA PRO A 61 -1.90 -12.43 13.61
C PRO A 61 -1.57 -10.93 13.48
N PHE A 62 -0.35 -10.53 13.84
CA PHE A 62 0.14 -9.16 13.64
C PHE A 62 0.07 -8.73 12.17
N HIS A 63 0.36 -9.64 11.24
CA HIS A 63 0.36 -9.34 9.81
C HIS A 63 -1.01 -9.51 9.13
N ASP A 64 -2.05 -9.96 9.82
CA ASP A 64 -3.39 -10.11 9.25
C ASP A 64 -3.93 -8.79 8.70
N HIS A 65 -3.70 -7.70 9.45
CA HIS A 65 -4.12 -6.37 9.03
C HIS A 65 -3.44 -5.96 7.72
N TRP A 66 -2.13 -6.17 7.59
CA TRP A 66 -1.37 -5.83 6.40
C TRP A 66 -1.76 -6.67 5.18
N ARG A 67 -2.01 -7.96 5.36
CA ARG A 67 -2.49 -8.84 4.28
C ARG A 67 -3.84 -8.40 3.74
N ASN A 68 -4.76 -8.03 4.63
CA ASN A 68 -6.07 -7.54 4.23
C ASN A 68 -5.95 -6.18 3.54
N TYR A 69 -5.14 -5.27 4.10
CA TYR A 69 -4.88 -3.96 3.50
C TYR A 69 -4.38 -4.07 2.06
N TYR A 70 -3.37 -4.90 1.78
CA TYR A 70 -2.85 -5.06 0.41
C TYR A 70 -3.87 -5.65 -0.56
N ARG A 71 -4.72 -6.57 -0.11
CA ARG A 71 -5.80 -7.16 -0.93
C ARG A 71 -6.91 -6.15 -1.24
N ASP A 72 -7.25 -5.30 -0.28
CA ASP A 72 -8.36 -4.35 -0.39
C ASP A 72 -7.96 -3.03 -1.09
N LEU A 73 -6.67 -2.68 -1.09
CA LEU A 73 -6.14 -1.42 -1.64
C LEU A 73 -6.62 -1.12 -3.07
N PRO A 74 -6.61 -2.06 -4.05
CA PRO A 74 -7.14 -1.78 -5.38
C PRO A 74 -8.61 -1.33 -5.38
N GLY A 75 -9.44 -1.93 -4.52
CA GLY A 75 -10.85 -1.54 -4.35
C GLY A 75 -10.99 -0.15 -3.73
N LEU A 76 -10.15 0.18 -2.74
CA LEU A 76 -10.11 1.51 -2.11
C LEU A 76 -9.71 2.61 -3.10
N LEU A 77 -8.90 2.27 -4.11
CA LEU A 77 -8.50 3.18 -5.19
C LEU A 77 -9.56 3.30 -6.31
N GLY A 78 -10.72 2.63 -6.16
CA GLY A 78 -11.80 2.66 -7.15
C GLY A 78 -11.47 1.89 -8.43
N TRP A 79 -10.49 0.99 -8.42
CA TRP A 79 -10.17 0.16 -9.58
C TRP A 79 -11.18 -0.97 -9.68
N THR A 80 -12.20 -0.78 -10.52
CA THR A 80 -13.15 -1.84 -10.87
C THR A 80 -12.48 -2.85 -11.81
N ASN A 81 -12.80 -4.13 -11.62
CA ASN A 81 -12.48 -5.20 -12.58
C ASN A 81 -13.15 -4.97 -13.93
#